data_AF-A0A7I9WJS4-F1
#
_entry.id   AF-A0A7I9WJS4-F1
#
_cell.length_a   1.000
_cell.length_b   1.000
_cell.length_c   1.000
_cell.angle_alpha   90.00
_cell.angle_beta   90.00
_cell.angle_gamma   90.00
#
_symmetry.space_group_name_H-M   'P 1'
#
loop_
_entity.id
_entity.type
_entity.pdbx_description
1 polymer ?
#
loop_
_entity_poly.entity_id
_entity_poly.type
_entity_poly.pdbx_seq_one_letter_code
_entity_poly.pdbx_strand_id
1 'polypeptide(L)'
;MTDDWTLHPGTGLGRLTFGMSPHEVDAYAGVYGAVESRMADRASDELVNETLALFGDGLSDEDKQAFIAAYVEQGPPSESVTETRKDSGLVLGYLADRLVEIMVPAHCPVVLGGQNLLSLEAAQALELLERANGGPGRYAGAEAAFDGLALSLDGFCVTDPAAGVRILDSDDERFPARTVMARSAPYAPENEIARFRTHSVL
;
A
#
# COMPACT_ATOMS: atom_id res chain seq x y z
N MET A 1 20.73 -16.61 10.18
CA MET A 1 19.71 -16.65 9.11
C MET A 1 19.26 -15.21 8.94
N THR A 2 19.25 -14.68 7.73
CA THR A 2 18.90 -13.27 7.52
C THR A 2 17.40 -13.08 7.69
N ASP A 3 17.04 -12.13 8.56
CA ASP A 3 15.66 -11.69 8.86
C ASP A 3 15.08 -10.84 7.71
N ASP A 4 15.30 -11.26 6.47
CA ASP A 4 15.02 -10.48 5.24
C ASP A 4 13.54 -10.15 5.06
N TRP A 5 12.68 -10.94 5.70
CA TRP A 5 11.24 -10.83 5.61
C TRP A 5 10.60 -10.40 6.94
N THR A 6 11.43 -9.94 7.89
CA THR A 6 10.95 -9.40 9.16
C THR A 6 10.56 -7.94 8.98
N LEU A 7 9.31 -7.65 9.29
CA LEU A 7 8.76 -6.31 9.24
C LEU A 7 9.18 -5.52 10.48
N HIS A 8 9.75 -4.35 10.24
CA HIS A 8 10.11 -3.38 11.26
C HIS A 8 9.24 -2.13 11.07
N PRO A 9 8.12 -2.00 11.82
CA PRO A 9 7.17 -0.88 11.70
C PRO A 9 7.86 0.49 11.62
N GLY A 10 7.44 1.32 10.66
CA GLY A 10 8.03 2.64 10.38
C GLY A 10 9.49 2.63 9.86
N THR A 11 10.13 1.45 9.72
CA THR A 11 11.54 1.33 9.33
C THR A 11 11.72 0.59 8.01
N GLY A 12 10.99 -0.51 7.78
CA GLY A 12 11.06 -1.27 6.52
C GLY A 12 10.83 -2.78 6.68
N LEU A 13 11.37 -3.55 5.73
CA LEU A 13 11.24 -5.01 5.64
C LEU A 13 12.64 -5.64 5.50
N GLY A 14 13.13 -6.26 6.58
CA GLY A 14 14.45 -6.85 6.63
C GLY A 14 15.56 -5.87 6.26
N ARG A 15 16.20 -6.09 5.11
CA ARG A 15 17.25 -5.22 4.59
C ARG A 15 16.73 -4.05 3.75
N LEU A 16 15.47 -4.06 3.33
CA LEU A 16 14.86 -2.89 2.72
C LEU A 16 14.46 -1.91 3.82
N THR A 17 15.10 -0.74 3.84
CA THR A 17 14.74 0.32 4.79
C THR A 17 14.14 1.49 4.05
N PHE A 18 13.09 2.10 4.61
CA PHE A 18 12.56 3.35 4.11
C PHE A 18 13.66 4.42 4.04
N GLY A 19 13.63 5.23 2.99
CA GLY A 19 14.68 6.20 2.67
C GLY A 19 15.80 5.66 1.77
N MET A 20 15.84 4.36 1.47
CA MET A 20 16.77 3.84 0.45
C MET A 20 16.42 4.41 -0.93
N SER A 21 17.45 4.72 -1.71
CA SER A 21 17.32 4.98 -3.15
C SER A 21 17.01 3.70 -3.91
N PRO A 22 16.42 3.78 -5.12
CA PRO A 22 16.15 2.60 -5.94
C PRO A 22 17.41 1.77 -6.22
N HIS A 23 18.57 2.41 -6.42
CA HIS A 23 19.85 1.73 -6.63
C HIS A 23 20.30 0.93 -5.39
N GLU A 24 20.07 1.46 -4.18
CA GLU A 24 20.36 0.72 -2.94
C GLU A 24 19.44 -0.48 -2.77
N VAL A 25 18.16 -0.36 -3.14
CA VAL A 25 17.21 -1.48 -3.15
C VAL A 25 17.64 -2.55 -4.15
N ASP A 26 18.11 -2.14 -5.34
CA ASP A 26 18.54 -3.05 -6.40
C ASP A 26 19.71 -3.97 -5.99
N ALA A 27 20.53 -3.54 -5.01
CA ALA A 27 21.58 -4.39 -4.44
C ALA A 27 21.05 -5.66 -3.75
N TYR A 28 19.75 -5.70 -3.41
CA TYR A 28 19.09 -6.83 -2.75
C TYR A 28 18.20 -7.66 -3.69
N ALA A 29 18.37 -7.51 -5.01
CA ALA A 29 17.59 -8.24 -6.01
C ALA A 29 17.67 -9.77 -5.87
N GLY A 30 18.76 -10.30 -5.30
CA GLY A 30 18.92 -11.73 -5.02
C GLY A 30 17.95 -12.29 -3.97
N VAL A 31 17.29 -11.43 -3.19
CA VAL A 31 16.31 -11.83 -2.17
C VAL A 31 14.92 -11.30 -2.46
N TYR A 32 14.81 -10.05 -2.87
CA TYR A 32 13.52 -9.41 -3.11
C TYR A 32 13.07 -9.47 -4.58
N GLY A 33 13.88 -10.06 -5.45
CA GLY A 33 13.62 -10.13 -6.88
C GLY A 33 14.26 -8.99 -7.67
N ALA A 34 14.51 -9.24 -8.95
CA ALA A 34 14.96 -8.20 -9.88
C ALA A 34 13.82 -7.21 -10.18
N VAL A 35 14.15 -5.99 -10.60
CA VAL A 35 13.15 -5.05 -11.11
C VAL A 35 12.45 -5.67 -12.33
N GLU A 36 11.12 -5.75 -12.27
CA GLU A 36 10.29 -6.11 -13.41
C GLU A 36 9.81 -4.85 -14.14
N SER A 37 9.30 -3.88 -13.39
CA SER A 37 8.87 -2.58 -13.91
C SER A 37 9.14 -1.48 -12.90
N ARG A 38 9.38 -0.25 -13.39
CA ARG A 38 9.46 0.97 -12.58
C ARG A 38 8.83 2.09 -13.40
N MET A 39 7.75 2.68 -12.90
CA MET A 39 6.89 3.61 -13.63
C MET A 39 6.56 4.82 -12.78
N ALA A 40 6.54 6.01 -13.38
CA ALA A 40 6.02 7.20 -12.72
C ALA A 40 4.51 7.04 -12.53
N ASP A 41 4.02 7.38 -11.33
CA ASP A 41 2.59 7.28 -11.02
C ASP A 41 1.80 8.39 -11.69
N ARG A 42 2.46 9.55 -11.86
CA ARG A 42 1.90 10.69 -12.57
C ARG A 42 2.04 10.50 -14.08
N ALA A 43 0.93 10.66 -14.79
CA ALA A 43 0.94 10.76 -16.25
C ALA A 43 1.77 11.97 -16.69
N SER A 44 2.52 11.83 -17.78
CA SER A 44 3.24 12.97 -18.35
C SER A 44 2.25 14.03 -18.84
N ASP A 45 2.65 15.30 -18.78
CA ASP A 45 1.85 16.39 -19.32
C ASP A 45 1.52 16.15 -20.80
N GLU A 46 2.43 15.53 -21.55
CA GLU A 46 2.21 15.12 -22.94
C GLU A 46 1.04 14.11 -23.05
N LEU A 47 1.05 13.03 -22.25
CA LEU A 47 -0.01 12.02 -22.27
C LEU A 47 -1.37 12.60 -21.85
N VAL A 48 -1.38 13.52 -20.89
CA VAL A 48 -2.61 14.23 -20.47
C VAL A 48 -3.15 15.08 -21.62
N ASN A 49 -2.28 15.86 -22.28
CA ASN A 49 -2.68 16.71 -23.39
C ASN A 49 -3.13 15.89 -24.61
N GLU A 50 -2.44 14.79 -24.93
CA GLU A 50 -2.84 13.86 -25.99
C GLU A 50 -4.21 13.22 -25.70
N THR A 51 -4.45 12.82 -24.46
CA THR A 51 -5.73 12.24 -24.03
C THR A 51 -6.86 13.25 -24.18
N LEU A 52 -6.64 14.52 -23.79
CA LEU A 52 -7.63 15.58 -23.98
C LEU A 52 -7.85 15.95 -25.45
N ALA A 53 -6.82 15.82 -26.29
CA ALA A 53 -6.96 16.01 -27.73
C ALA A 53 -7.78 14.89 -28.40
N LEU A 54 -7.63 13.65 -27.93
CA LEU A 54 -8.33 12.49 -28.51
C LEU A 54 -9.75 12.29 -27.98
N PHE A 55 -10.00 12.62 -26.71
CA PHE A 55 -11.26 12.30 -26.03
C PHE A 55 -11.98 13.53 -25.46
N GLY A 56 -11.39 14.72 -25.54
CA GLY A 56 -11.91 15.95 -24.95
C GLY A 56 -12.77 16.80 -25.89
N ASP A 57 -13.21 16.30 -27.04
CA ASP A 57 -14.03 17.07 -28.00
C ASP A 57 -15.35 17.58 -27.41
N GLY A 58 -15.86 16.92 -26.36
CA GLY A 58 -17.04 17.35 -25.61
C GLY A 58 -16.77 18.38 -24.52
N LEU A 59 -15.52 18.75 -24.27
CA LEU A 59 -15.12 19.69 -23.21
C LEU A 59 -14.74 21.04 -23.83
N SER A 60 -15.15 22.12 -23.17
CA SER A 60 -14.64 23.45 -23.51
C SER A 60 -13.15 23.56 -23.18
N ASP A 61 -12.46 24.54 -23.77
CA ASP A 61 -11.05 24.79 -23.43
C ASP A 61 -10.89 25.17 -21.95
N GLU A 62 -11.88 25.85 -21.37
CA GLU A 62 -11.90 26.18 -19.94
C GLU A 62 -11.97 24.91 -19.08
N ASP A 63 -12.85 23.97 -19.43
CA ASP A 63 -12.98 22.69 -18.71
C ASP A 63 -11.70 21.83 -18.82
N LYS A 64 -11.05 21.84 -19.99
CA LYS A 64 -9.77 21.16 -20.19
C LYS A 64 -8.68 21.74 -19.30
N GLN A 65 -8.59 23.06 -19.19
CA GLN A 65 -7.62 23.72 -18.31
C GLN A 65 -7.95 23.47 -16.83
N ALA A 66 -9.23 23.51 -16.45
CA ALA A 66 -9.67 23.19 -15.09
C ALA A 66 -9.32 21.74 -14.72
N PHE A 67 -9.49 20.79 -15.64
CA PHE A 67 -9.08 19.41 -15.45
C PHE A 67 -7.57 19.26 -15.26
N ILE A 68 -6.75 19.92 -16.09
CA ILE A 68 -5.29 19.88 -15.96
C ILE A 68 -4.87 20.45 -14.60
N ALA A 69 -5.43 21.59 -14.20
CA ALA A 69 -5.13 22.21 -12.92
C ALA A 69 -5.50 21.29 -11.74
N ALA A 70 -6.70 20.69 -11.78
CA ALA A 70 -7.12 19.72 -10.77
C ALA A 70 -6.22 18.48 -10.74
N TYR A 71 -5.79 17.98 -11.90
CA TYR A 71 -4.84 16.86 -11.97
C TYR A 71 -3.47 17.23 -11.41
N VAL A 72 -3.00 18.46 -11.64
CA VAL A 72 -1.73 18.94 -11.07
C VAL A 72 -1.80 19.03 -9.55
N GLU A 73 -2.91 19.52 -9.01
CA GLU A 73 -3.14 19.75 -7.59
C GLU A 73 -3.45 18.47 -6.80
N GLN A 74 -4.26 17.57 -7.37
CA GLN A 74 -4.80 16.40 -6.67
C GLN A 74 -4.27 15.06 -7.18
N GLY A 75 -3.62 15.04 -8.34
CA GLY A 75 -3.00 13.84 -8.88
C GLY A 75 -1.76 13.39 -8.09
N PRO A 76 -1.19 12.24 -8.45
CA PRO A 76 0.04 11.77 -7.82
C PRO A 76 1.15 12.84 -7.90
N PRO A 77 2.00 12.94 -6.86
CA PRO A 77 3.20 13.77 -6.94
C PRO A 77 4.04 13.41 -8.16
N SER A 78 4.63 14.40 -8.82
CA SER A 78 5.47 14.17 -10.02
C SER A 78 6.70 13.32 -9.75
N GLU A 79 7.12 13.24 -8.49
CA GLU A 79 8.26 12.46 -8.03
C GLU A 79 7.86 11.07 -7.51
N SER A 80 6.58 10.70 -7.62
CA SER A 80 6.05 9.41 -7.18
C SER A 80 6.29 8.35 -8.25
N VAL A 81 6.85 7.22 -7.83
CA VAL A 81 7.20 6.09 -8.70
C VAL A 81 6.80 4.79 -8.04
N THR A 82 6.09 3.96 -8.78
CA THR A 82 5.80 2.58 -8.40
C THR A 82 6.74 1.61 -9.13
N GLU A 83 7.22 0.62 -8.41
CA GLU A 83 8.07 -0.44 -8.94
C GLU A 83 7.53 -1.82 -8.58
N THR A 84 7.59 -2.76 -9.51
CA THR A 84 7.28 -4.17 -9.26
C THR A 84 8.55 -5.01 -9.31
N ARG A 85 8.68 -5.96 -8.38
CA ARG A 85 9.77 -6.92 -8.34
C ARG A 85 9.32 -8.26 -8.89
N LYS A 86 10.14 -8.79 -9.81
CA LYS A 86 9.94 -10.10 -10.40
C LYS A 86 10.03 -11.19 -9.33
N ASP A 87 9.31 -12.28 -9.53
CA ASP A 87 9.30 -13.50 -8.72
C ASP A 87 8.68 -13.34 -7.31
N SER A 88 9.00 -12.27 -6.59
CA SER A 88 8.39 -11.95 -5.29
C SER A 88 7.05 -11.23 -5.42
N GLY A 89 6.79 -10.55 -6.53
CA GLY A 89 5.61 -9.70 -6.69
C GLY A 89 5.54 -8.53 -5.69
N LEU A 90 6.66 -8.19 -5.03
CA LEU A 90 6.74 -7.00 -4.19
C LEU A 90 6.43 -5.77 -5.03
N VAL A 91 5.66 -4.84 -4.45
CA VAL A 91 5.45 -3.52 -5.04
C VAL A 91 6.05 -2.48 -4.11
N LEU A 92 6.94 -1.66 -4.65
CA LEU A 92 7.67 -0.64 -3.90
C LEU A 92 7.23 0.74 -4.37
N GLY A 93 6.89 1.61 -3.43
CA GLY A 93 6.56 3.01 -3.69
C GLY A 93 7.73 3.91 -3.32
N TYR A 94 8.11 4.79 -4.24
CA TYR A 94 9.14 5.80 -4.04
C TYR A 94 8.54 7.19 -4.16
N LEU A 95 8.99 8.09 -3.30
CA LEU A 95 8.71 9.52 -3.37
C LEU A 95 10.02 10.27 -3.31
N ALA A 96 10.26 11.17 -4.28
CA ALA A 96 11.51 11.93 -4.37
C ALA A 96 12.76 11.03 -4.30
N ASP A 97 12.75 9.92 -5.06
CA ASP A 97 13.83 8.93 -5.13
C ASP A 97 14.12 8.20 -3.80
N ARG A 98 13.13 8.13 -2.90
CA ARG A 98 13.28 7.48 -1.59
C ARG A 98 12.16 6.48 -1.38
N LEU A 99 12.52 5.25 -0.99
CA LEU A 99 11.57 4.19 -0.66
C LEU A 99 10.70 4.65 0.50
N VAL A 100 9.38 4.69 0.30
CA VAL A 100 8.41 5.14 1.30
C VAL A 100 7.33 4.12 1.59
N GLU A 101 7.11 3.16 0.67
CA GLU A 101 6.09 2.13 0.80
C GLU A 101 6.59 0.76 0.31
N ILE A 102 6.19 -0.31 0.98
CA ILE A 102 6.47 -1.70 0.61
C ILE A 102 5.16 -2.49 0.73
N MET A 103 4.61 -2.92 -0.41
CA MET A 103 3.49 -3.86 -0.46
C MET A 103 4.02 -5.28 -0.65
N VAL A 104 3.58 -6.17 0.23
CA VAL A 104 3.96 -7.58 0.22
C VAL A 104 2.75 -8.46 -0.11
N PRO A 105 2.82 -9.28 -1.18
CA PRO A 105 1.73 -10.18 -1.56
C PRO A 105 1.67 -11.45 -0.71
N ALA A 106 0.51 -12.11 -0.69
CA ALA A 106 0.18 -13.29 0.13
C ALA A 106 1.19 -14.45 0.12
N HIS A 107 1.91 -14.64 -0.99
CA HIS A 107 2.83 -15.77 -1.13
C HIS A 107 4.21 -15.52 -0.52
N CYS A 108 4.52 -14.28 -0.12
CA CYS A 108 5.75 -13.95 0.59
C CYS A 108 5.58 -14.15 2.10
N PRO A 109 6.64 -14.55 2.82
CA PRO A 109 6.61 -14.52 4.28
C PRO A 109 6.70 -13.05 4.73
N VAL A 110 5.84 -12.61 5.65
CA VAL A 110 5.96 -11.30 6.32
C VAL A 110 5.89 -11.52 7.80
N VAL A 111 7.04 -11.42 8.47
CA VAL A 111 7.15 -11.77 9.89
C VAL A 111 7.06 -10.53 10.75
N LEU A 112 6.12 -10.48 11.68
CA LEU A 112 6.02 -9.45 12.71
C LEU A 112 5.93 -10.13 14.08
N GLY A 113 6.78 -9.71 15.03
CA GLY A 113 6.81 -10.32 16.37
C GLY A 113 7.07 -11.82 16.36
N GLY A 114 7.80 -12.33 15.35
CA GLY A 114 8.08 -13.77 15.18
C GLY A 114 6.95 -14.58 14.54
N GLN A 115 5.85 -13.95 14.12
CA GLN A 115 4.73 -14.63 13.45
C GLN A 115 4.62 -14.18 11.99
N ASN A 116 4.41 -15.11 11.07
CA ASN A 116 4.17 -14.79 9.66
C ASN A 116 2.70 -14.33 9.45
N LEU A 117 2.49 -13.04 9.23
CA LEU A 117 1.16 -12.41 9.08
C LEU A 117 0.31 -13.09 8.01
N LEU A 118 0.91 -13.43 6.86
CA LEU A 118 0.16 -13.97 5.71
C LEU A 118 -0.12 -15.48 5.84
N SER A 119 0.48 -16.16 6.82
CA SER A 119 0.15 -17.55 7.16
C SER A 119 -0.89 -17.67 8.27
N LEU A 120 -1.29 -16.56 8.89
CA LEU A 120 -2.32 -16.56 9.93
C LEU A 120 -3.73 -16.50 9.30
N GLU A 121 -4.71 -17.01 10.05
CA GLU A 121 -6.11 -16.67 9.81
C GLU A 121 -6.32 -15.16 9.99
N ALA A 122 -7.30 -14.58 9.30
CA ALA A 122 -7.41 -13.13 9.29
C ALA A 122 -7.67 -12.54 10.68
N ALA A 123 -8.51 -13.19 11.49
CA ALA A 123 -8.75 -12.79 12.88
C ALA A 123 -7.45 -12.73 13.69
N GLN A 124 -6.62 -13.77 13.59
CA GLN A 124 -5.36 -13.86 14.32
C GLN A 124 -4.36 -12.78 13.90
N ALA A 125 -4.29 -12.48 12.60
CA ALA A 125 -3.44 -11.41 12.08
C ALA A 125 -3.90 -10.03 12.58
N LEU A 126 -5.20 -9.76 12.54
CA LEU A 126 -5.77 -8.49 13.00
C LEU A 126 -5.59 -8.31 14.52
N GLU A 127 -5.84 -9.34 15.33
CA GLU A 127 -5.61 -9.31 16.78
C GLU A 127 -4.14 -9.06 17.13
N LEU A 128 -3.21 -9.68 16.38
CA LEU A 128 -1.78 -9.45 16.57
C LEU A 128 -1.41 -8.00 16.25
N LEU A 129 -1.96 -7.44 15.19
CA LEU A 129 -1.72 -6.06 14.82
C LEU A 129 -2.36 -5.07 15.78
N GLU A 130 -3.57 -5.29 16.30
CA GLU A 130 -4.16 -4.42 17.34
C GLU A 130 -3.31 -4.40 18.60
N ARG A 131 -2.80 -5.56 19.04
CA ARG A 131 -1.88 -5.65 20.18
C ARG A 131 -0.59 -4.90 19.94
N ALA A 132 0.03 -5.05 18.76
CA ALA A 132 1.26 -4.36 18.42
C ALA A 132 1.05 -2.84 18.22
N ASN A 133 -0.10 -2.45 17.67
CA ASN A 133 -0.51 -1.07 17.44
C ASN A 133 -0.83 -0.31 18.74
N GLY A 134 -1.14 -1.03 19.82
CA GLY A 134 -1.52 -0.44 21.10
C GLY A 134 -2.97 0.07 21.15
N GLY A 135 -3.82 -0.38 20.23
CA GLY A 135 -5.20 0.06 20.11
C GLY A 135 -5.92 -0.51 18.89
N PRO A 136 -7.23 -0.22 18.75
CA PRO A 136 -8.06 -0.73 17.67
C PRO A 136 -7.55 -0.31 16.29
N GLY A 137 -7.83 -1.14 15.28
CA GLY A 137 -7.61 -0.79 13.88
C GLY A 137 -8.64 0.20 13.34
N ARG A 138 -8.34 0.76 12.16
CA ARG A 138 -9.27 1.54 11.34
C ARG A 138 -9.61 0.76 10.09
N TYR A 139 -10.89 0.64 9.76
CA TYR A 139 -11.35 -0.25 8.69
C TYR A 139 -12.15 0.52 7.63
N ALA A 140 -11.88 0.26 6.34
CA ALA A 140 -12.62 0.83 5.22
C ALA A 140 -12.52 -0.06 3.96
N GLY A 141 -13.66 -0.45 3.39
CA GLY A 141 -13.67 -1.35 2.24
C GLY A 141 -13.09 -2.71 2.62
N ALA A 142 -12.00 -3.13 1.99
CA ALA A 142 -11.24 -4.33 2.35
C ALA A 142 -9.96 -4.03 3.18
N GLU A 143 -9.72 -2.75 3.49
CA GLU A 143 -8.51 -2.26 4.14
C GLU A 143 -8.69 -2.20 5.68
N ALA A 144 -7.66 -2.67 6.40
CA ALA A 144 -7.47 -2.47 7.84
C ALA A 144 -6.15 -1.74 8.10
N ALA A 145 -6.20 -0.53 8.64
CA ALA A 145 -5.05 0.33 8.93
C ALA A 145 -4.71 0.36 10.42
N PHE A 146 -3.41 0.31 10.72
CA PHE A 146 -2.81 0.30 12.06
C PHE A 146 -1.77 1.41 12.15
N ASP A 147 -2.22 2.60 12.53
CA ASP A 147 -1.44 3.84 12.44
C ASP A 147 -0.20 3.84 13.32
N GLY A 148 -0.28 3.27 14.52
CA GLY A 148 0.86 3.13 15.43
C GLY A 148 1.98 2.25 14.86
N LEU A 149 1.69 1.48 13.81
CA LEU A 149 2.66 0.64 13.10
C LEU A 149 3.03 1.18 11.71
N ALA A 150 2.33 2.21 11.21
CA ALA A 150 2.39 2.61 9.81
C ALA A 150 2.14 1.45 8.82
N LEU A 151 1.19 0.57 9.17
CA LEU A 151 0.82 -0.60 8.36
C LEU A 151 -0.65 -0.53 7.93
N SER A 152 -0.97 -1.09 6.76
CA SER A 152 -2.32 -1.53 6.46
C SER A 152 -2.33 -2.92 5.83
N LEU A 153 -3.43 -3.63 6.01
CA LEU A 153 -3.70 -4.92 5.41
C LEU A 153 -4.87 -4.80 4.44
N ASP A 154 -4.83 -5.52 3.33
CA ASP A 154 -5.96 -5.66 2.41
C ASP A 154 -6.38 -7.13 2.27
N GLY A 155 -7.69 -7.38 2.20
CA GLY A 155 -8.24 -8.73 2.04
C GLY A 155 -8.33 -9.57 3.33
N PHE A 156 -8.19 -8.95 4.50
CA PHE A 156 -8.36 -9.60 5.81
C PHE A 156 -9.75 -9.39 6.42
N CYS A 157 -10.43 -8.35 5.97
CA CYS A 157 -11.76 -7.99 6.42
C CYS A 157 -12.52 -7.32 5.28
N VAL A 158 -13.82 -7.14 5.46
CA VAL A 158 -14.60 -6.16 4.71
C VAL A 158 -15.46 -5.35 5.64
N THR A 159 -15.65 -4.08 5.32
CA THR A 159 -16.62 -3.23 6.02
C THR A 159 -17.93 -3.21 5.25
N ASP A 160 -19.02 -3.50 5.94
CA ASP A 160 -20.38 -3.28 5.47
C ASP A 160 -21.01 -2.10 6.23
N PRO A 161 -21.68 -1.15 5.55
CA PRO A 161 -22.31 -0.02 6.21
C PRO A 161 -23.32 -0.41 7.30
N ALA A 162 -24.05 -1.51 7.14
CA ALA A 162 -25.10 -1.99 8.03
C ALA A 162 -24.62 -3.04 9.05
N ALA A 163 -23.75 -3.96 8.65
CA ALA A 163 -23.26 -5.06 9.47
C ALA A 163 -21.93 -4.78 10.19
N GLY A 164 -21.23 -3.70 9.85
CA GLY A 164 -19.95 -3.34 10.47
C GLY A 164 -18.76 -4.05 9.84
N VAL A 165 -17.74 -4.39 10.64
CA VAL A 165 -16.54 -5.09 10.16
C VAL A 165 -16.80 -6.59 10.16
N ARG A 166 -16.62 -7.24 9.01
CA ARG A 166 -16.66 -8.70 8.86
C ARG A 166 -15.26 -9.19 8.54
N ILE A 167 -14.71 -10.02 9.41
CA ILE A 167 -13.42 -10.67 9.19
C ILE A 167 -13.58 -11.74 8.10
N LEU A 168 -12.62 -11.81 7.18
CA LEU A 168 -12.63 -12.82 6.11
C LEU A 168 -11.98 -14.12 6.59
N ASP A 169 -12.40 -15.22 6.01
CA ASP A 169 -11.79 -16.54 6.20
C ASP A 169 -11.31 -17.07 4.84
N SER A 170 -10.75 -18.28 4.85
CA SER A 170 -10.22 -18.93 3.65
C SER A 170 -11.26 -19.23 2.57
N ASP A 171 -12.56 -19.12 2.88
CA ASP A 171 -13.64 -19.40 1.92
C ASP A 171 -13.99 -18.15 1.09
N ASP A 172 -13.56 -16.95 1.48
CA ASP A 172 -13.72 -15.72 0.70
C ASP A 172 -12.66 -15.62 -0.40
N GLU A 173 -13.08 -15.33 -1.64
CA GLU A 173 -12.21 -15.26 -2.82
C GLU A 173 -11.08 -14.21 -2.72
N ARG A 174 -11.21 -13.23 -1.81
CA ARG A 174 -10.20 -12.19 -1.56
C ARG A 174 -9.08 -12.68 -0.65
N PHE A 175 -9.32 -13.69 0.17
CA PHE A 175 -8.37 -14.16 1.17
C PHE A 175 -7.04 -14.67 0.57
N PRO A 176 -7.02 -15.34 -0.59
CA PRO A 176 -5.76 -15.72 -1.25
C PRO A 176 -4.98 -14.53 -1.83
N ALA A 177 -5.64 -13.39 -2.07
CA ALA A 177 -5.05 -12.19 -2.67
C ALA A 177 -4.62 -11.14 -1.62
N ARG A 178 -4.57 -11.52 -0.35
CA ARG A 178 -4.20 -10.65 0.77
C ARG A 178 -2.85 -9.97 0.57
N THR A 179 -2.76 -8.73 1.05
CA THR A 179 -1.51 -7.97 1.03
C THR A 179 -1.24 -7.31 2.38
N VAL A 180 0.04 -7.07 2.65
CA VAL A 180 0.51 -6.23 3.76
C VAL A 180 1.21 -5.03 3.15
N MET A 181 0.74 -3.83 3.46
CA MET A 181 1.37 -2.57 3.09
C MET A 181 2.08 -1.97 4.30
N ALA A 182 3.38 -1.71 4.16
CA ALA A 182 4.19 -1.02 5.15
C ALA A 182 4.63 0.34 4.63
N ARG A 183 4.64 1.35 5.51
CA ARG A 183 4.97 2.73 5.15
C ARG A 183 5.99 3.35 6.10
N SER A 184 6.69 4.36 5.59
CA SER A 184 7.61 5.19 6.36
C SER A 184 6.92 6.09 7.40
N ALA A 185 5.63 6.37 7.20
CA ALA A 185 4.81 7.17 8.11
C ALA A 185 3.37 6.63 8.16
N PRO A 186 2.62 6.90 9.25
CA PRO A 186 1.21 6.49 9.36
C PRO A 186 0.35 7.01 8.21
N TYR A 187 -0.56 6.18 7.75
CA TYR A 187 -1.48 6.52 6.66
C TYR A 187 -2.68 7.31 7.21
N ALA A 188 -2.56 8.64 7.28
CA ALA A 188 -3.63 9.52 7.75
C ALA A 188 -4.00 10.62 6.73
N PRO A 189 -4.50 10.28 5.54
CA PRO A 189 -4.95 11.31 4.60
C PRO A 189 -6.15 12.08 5.17
N GLU A 190 -5.98 13.40 5.37
CA GLU A 190 -6.98 14.30 5.98
C GLU A 190 -8.37 14.18 5.33
N ASN A 191 -8.42 13.98 4.02
CA ASN A 191 -9.65 13.89 3.23
C ASN A 191 -10.32 12.50 3.23
N GLU A 192 -9.67 11.50 3.80
CA GLU A 192 -10.16 10.13 3.82
C GLU A 192 -10.48 9.63 5.22
N ILE A 193 -10.15 10.38 6.28
CA ILE A 193 -10.41 9.96 7.67
C ILE A 193 -11.89 9.58 7.86
N ALA A 194 -12.81 10.31 7.22
CA ALA A 194 -14.25 10.05 7.29
C ALA A 194 -14.69 8.71 6.67
N ARG A 195 -13.83 8.06 5.84
CA ARG A 195 -14.12 6.74 5.26
C ARG A 195 -13.87 5.59 6.25
N PHE A 196 -13.02 5.81 7.24
CA PHE A 196 -12.60 4.78 8.17
C PHE A 196 -13.50 4.68 9.39
N ARG A 197 -13.78 3.45 9.82
CA ARG A 197 -14.47 3.15 11.08
C ARG A 197 -13.49 2.50 12.05
N THR A 198 -13.45 2.98 13.28
CA THR A 198 -12.69 2.33 14.36
C THR A 198 -13.44 1.11 14.86
N HIS A 199 -12.78 -0.04 14.93
CA HIS A 199 -13.34 -1.29 15.44
C HIS A 199 -12.24 -2.06 16.18
N SER A 200 -12.62 -2.85 17.19
CA SER A 200 -11.70 -3.73 17.93
C SER A 200 -12.06 -5.16 17.58
N VAL A 201 -11.08 -5.98 17.23
CA VAL A 201 -11.24 -7.43 17.05
C VAL A 201 -10.77 -8.23 18.26
N LEU A 202 -10.09 -7.57 19.22
CA LEU A 202 -9.80 -8.09 20.57
C LEU A 202 -11.03 -8.13 21.47
#